data_AF-A0A318QCZ2-F1
#
_entry.id   AF-A0A318QCZ2-F1
#
_cell.length_a   1.000
_cell.length_b   1.000
_cell.length_c   1.000
_cell.angle_alpha   90.00
_cell.angle_beta   90.00
_cell.angle_gamma   90.00
#
_symmetry.space_group_name_H-M   'P 1'
#
loop_
_entity.id
_entity.type
_entity.pdbx_description
1 polymer ?
#
loop_
_entity_poly.entity_id
_entity_poly.type
_entity_poly.pdbx_seq_one_letter_code
_entity_poly.pdbx_strand_id
1 'polypeptide(L)'
;MIDRNIPCSAISPSPNDAARYQRPRGTFTGVRFTVGLPFLENHSDPTAAPTPLNMTSMFWTWQYGYRFFTLDVTVTPKPDETARPHGFPVHLGSTGCESVSATEAPRKECSAPNLVTVTLPNFDPSQQTVKLDIRQILATSDVSTNQPKTAPGCMSDPDDQDCKGIFQAFGLPFGSETSPPAQSVFRGR
;
A
#
# COMPACT_ATOMS: atom_id res chain seq x y z
N MET A 1 3.59 -0.23 11.39
CA MET A 1 3.31 -1.22 10.34
C MET A 1 2.44 -2.31 10.93
N ILE A 2 1.56 -2.88 10.11
CA ILE A 2 0.64 -3.96 10.49
C ILE A 2 1.16 -5.22 9.78
N ASP A 3 1.84 -6.11 10.50
CA ASP A 3 2.45 -7.33 9.94
C ASP A 3 1.44 -8.49 9.85
N ARG A 4 1.65 -9.38 8.86
CA ARG A 4 0.65 -10.24 8.21
C ARG A 4 1.00 -11.73 8.09
N ASN A 5 1.85 -12.29 8.94
CA ASN A 5 1.81 -13.76 9.10
C ASN A 5 0.59 -14.25 9.92
N ILE A 6 -0.33 -13.35 10.28
CA ILE A 6 -1.62 -13.69 10.88
C ILE A 6 -2.72 -13.29 9.90
N PRO A 7 -3.56 -14.22 9.42
CA PRO A 7 -4.69 -13.88 8.56
C PRO A 7 -5.59 -12.88 9.29
N CYS A 8 -5.93 -11.76 8.64
CA CYS A 8 -6.98 -10.87 9.11
C CYS A 8 -8.30 -11.67 9.17
N SER A 9 -8.58 -12.23 10.34
CA SER A 9 -9.75 -13.07 10.60
C SER A 9 -10.36 -12.64 11.92
N ALA A 10 -11.66 -12.88 12.09
CA ALA A 10 -12.35 -12.61 13.35
C ALA A 10 -11.77 -13.40 14.55
N ILE A 11 -10.93 -14.42 14.26
CA ILE A 11 -10.42 -15.39 15.23
C ILE A 11 -8.94 -15.13 15.58
N SER A 12 -8.23 -14.32 14.78
CA SER A 12 -6.84 -13.94 15.02
C SER A 12 -6.62 -12.49 14.60
N PRO A 13 -6.97 -11.51 15.46
CA PRO A 13 -6.80 -10.10 15.15
C PRO A 13 -5.31 -9.74 15.08
N SER A 14 -4.95 -8.78 14.22
CA SER A 14 -3.58 -8.29 14.14
C SER A 14 -3.17 -7.67 15.49
N PRO A 15 -1.92 -7.89 15.97
CA PRO A 15 -1.43 -7.25 17.19
C PRO A 15 -1.29 -5.73 17.06
N ASN A 16 -1.36 -5.17 15.84
CA ASN A 16 -1.30 -3.74 15.57
C ASN A 16 -2.50 -3.31 14.71
N ASP A 17 -3.71 -3.46 15.22
CA ASP A 17 -4.95 -3.12 14.51
C ASP A 17 -5.21 -1.60 14.34
N ALA A 18 -4.44 -0.77 15.05
CA ALA A 18 -4.55 0.69 14.99
C ALA A 18 -3.19 1.39 15.05
N ALA A 19 -3.02 2.40 14.19
CA ALA A 19 -1.99 3.42 14.37
C ALA A 19 -2.49 4.46 15.39
N ARG A 20 -1.71 4.70 16.44
CA ARG A 20 -2.02 5.70 17.47
C ARG A 20 -1.11 6.91 17.28
N TYR A 21 -1.66 8.10 17.48
CA TYR A 21 -0.89 9.34 17.49
C TYR A 21 -1.34 10.20 18.65
N GLN A 22 -0.44 11.05 19.14
CA GLN A 22 -0.78 12.07 20.13
C GLN A 22 -1.15 13.35 19.39
N ARG A 23 -2.34 13.87 19.64
CA ARG A 23 -2.81 15.12 19.04
C ARG A 23 -2.22 16.31 19.81
N PRO A 24 -1.63 17.32 19.13
CA PRO A 24 -1.31 18.59 19.77
C PRO A 24 -2.56 19.30 20.31
N ARG A 25 -2.37 20.23 21.24
CA ARG A 25 -3.45 21.12 21.68
C ARG A 25 -3.86 22.05 20.53
N GLY A 26 -5.16 22.29 20.38
CA GLY A 26 -5.71 23.18 19.35
C GLY A 26 -6.98 22.64 18.72
N THR A 27 -7.55 23.43 17.81
CA THR A 27 -8.70 23.07 16.97
C THR A 27 -8.20 22.60 15.61
N PHE A 28 -8.77 21.50 15.12
CA PHE A 28 -8.40 20.88 13.86
C PHE A 28 -9.63 20.82 12.97
N THR A 29 -9.46 21.11 11.69
CA THR A 29 -10.53 21.05 10.68
C THR A 29 -10.42 19.83 9.78
N GLY A 30 -9.48 18.92 10.07
CA GLY A 30 -9.23 17.73 9.27
C GLY A 30 -7.94 17.03 9.69
N VAL A 31 -7.63 15.94 8.99
CA VAL A 31 -6.37 15.22 9.10
C VAL A 31 -5.77 15.01 7.72
N ARG A 32 -4.44 15.13 7.63
CA ARG A 32 -3.67 14.77 6.44
C ARG A 32 -2.48 13.92 6.88
N PHE A 33 -2.24 12.84 6.16
CA PHE A 33 -1.09 11.96 6.39
C PHE A 33 -0.66 11.29 5.08
N THR A 34 0.52 10.71 5.09
CA THR A 34 1.06 9.95 3.96
C THR A 34 1.14 8.47 4.33
N VAL A 35 0.69 7.59 3.43
CA VAL A 35 0.98 6.16 3.51
C VAL A 35 2.24 5.91 2.69
N GLY A 36 3.34 5.70 3.38
CA GLY A 36 4.67 5.55 2.82
C GLY A 36 5.75 5.93 3.83
N LEU A 37 7.00 5.86 3.41
CA LEU A 37 8.15 6.30 4.18
C LEU A 37 8.91 7.40 3.42
N PRO A 38 9.54 8.36 4.11
CA PRO A 38 10.50 9.23 3.45
C PRO A 38 11.66 8.40 2.89
N PHE A 39 12.32 8.94 1.87
CA PHE A 39 13.28 8.19 1.05
C PHE A 39 14.40 7.51 1.86
N LEU A 40 15.02 8.23 2.80
CA LEU A 40 16.14 7.70 3.58
C LEU A 40 15.71 6.53 4.46
N GLU A 41 14.56 6.65 5.12
CA GLU A 41 13.98 5.60 5.94
C GLU A 41 13.56 4.41 5.08
N ASN A 42 12.99 4.65 3.89
CA ASN A 42 12.54 3.60 2.97
C ASN A 42 13.68 2.65 2.55
N HIS A 43 14.88 3.19 2.34
CA HIS A 43 16.04 2.41 1.86
C HIS A 43 17.10 2.17 2.94
N SER A 44 16.75 2.41 4.22
CA SER A 44 17.61 2.11 5.36
C SER A 44 17.74 0.60 5.60
N ASP A 45 18.78 0.18 6.34
CA ASP A 45 18.98 -1.22 6.71
C ASP A 45 17.84 -1.73 7.62
N PRO A 46 16.98 -2.64 7.15
CA PRO A 46 15.85 -3.14 7.93
C PRO A 46 16.29 -4.01 9.11
N THR A 47 17.51 -4.55 9.11
CA THR A 47 18.03 -5.38 10.21
C THR A 47 18.46 -4.57 11.42
N ALA A 48 18.76 -3.28 11.21
CA ALA A 48 19.15 -2.33 12.25
C ALA A 48 18.04 -1.31 12.58
N ALA A 49 16.95 -1.29 11.83
CA ALA A 49 15.87 -0.33 12.02
C ALA A 49 15.12 -0.54 13.35
N PRO A 50 14.59 0.50 14.00
CA PRO A 50 13.73 0.34 15.17
C PRO A 50 12.35 -0.20 14.78
N THR A 51 11.62 -0.78 15.73
CA THR A 51 10.20 -1.12 15.53
C THR A 51 9.39 0.14 15.17
N PRO A 52 8.49 0.07 14.17
CA PRO A 52 8.03 -1.13 13.46
C PRO A 52 8.81 -1.47 12.19
N LEU A 53 9.87 -0.73 11.84
CA LEU A 53 10.63 -0.92 10.59
C LEU A 53 11.55 -2.15 10.59
N ASN A 54 11.84 -2.76 11.75
CA ASN A 54 12.53 -4.05 11.80
C ASN A 54 11.73 -5.26 11.27
N MET A 55 10.48 -5.06 10.82
CA MET A 55 9.67 -6.10 10.20
C MET A 55 10.08 -6.29 8.73
N THR A 56 11.05 -7.18 8.51
CA THR A 56 11.59 -7.47 7.17
C THR A 56 10.57 -8.07 6.21
N SER A 57 9.43 -8.59 6.71
CA SER A 57 8.31 -9.09 5.90
C SER A 57 7.68 -8.01 5.01
N MET A 58 7.83 -6.73 5.36
CA MET A 58 7.38 -5.59 4.54
C MET A 58 8.49 -5.04 3.65
N PHE A 59 9.75 -5.43 3.86
CA PHE A 59 10.87 -4.99 3.04
C PHE A 59 10.93 -5.79 1.73
N TRP A 60 11.10 -5.14 0.58
CA TRP A 60 11.24 -5.81 -0.72
C TRP A 60 12.70 -6.12 -0.99
N THR A 61 13.51 -5.08 -1.17
CA THR A 61 14.95 -5.14 -1.44
C THR A 61 15.57 -3.81 -0.98
N TRP A 62 16.89 -3.72 -0.90
CA TRP A 62 17.53 -2.43 -0.61
C TRP A 62 17.27 -1.41 -1.72
N GLN A 63 17.20 -1.86 -2.97
CA GLN A 63 16.88 -1.01 -4.11
C GLN A 63 15.48 -0.41 -4.04
N TYR A 64 14.45 -1.19 -3.69
CA TYR A 64 13.04 -0.74 -3.71
C TYR A 64 12.52 -0.30 -2.33
N GLY A 65 13.21 -0.69 -1.26
CA GLY A 65 12.85 -0.35 0.12
C GLY A 65 11.67 -1.16 0.66
N TYR A 66 10.84 -0.53 1.47
CA TYR A 66 9.64 -1.13 2.06
C TYR A 66 8.43 -1.07 1.13
N ARG A 67 7.59 -2.08 1.24
CA ARG A 67 6.17 -2.01 0.87
C ARG A 67 5.44 -1.19 1.92
N PHE A 68 4.71 -0.18 1.47
CA PHE A 68 3.90 0.71 2.29
C PHE A 68 2.52 0.12 2.60
N PHE A 69 2.05 -0.76 1.74
CA PHE A 69 0.78 -1.47 1.91
C PHE A 69 0.86 -2.85 1.27
N THR A 70 0.28 -3.84 1.94
CA THR A 70 0.09 -5.19 1.40
C THR A 70 -1.34 -5.67 1.64
N LEU A 71 -1.93 -6.23 0.60
CA LEU A 71 -3.19 -6.94 0.64
C LEU A 71 -3.06 -8.20 -0.23
N ASP A 72 -2.96 -9.34 0.41
CA ASP A 72 -2.99 -10.63 -0.26
C ASP A 72 -4.43 -11.19 -0.18
N VAL A 73 -5.06 -11.40 -1.34
CA VAL A 73 -6.39 -12.03 -1.43
C VAL A 73 -6.34 -13.30 -2.24
N THR A 74 -7.22 -14.24 -1.89
CA THR A 74 -7.50 -15.42 -2.70
C THR A 74 -8.79 -15.19 -3.47
N VAL A 75 -8.67 -15.19 -4.80
CA VAL A 75 -9.79 -15.11 -5.72
C VAL A 75 -10.38 -16.51 -5.84
N THR A 76 -11.64 -16.66 -5.42
CA THR A 76 -12.38 -17.91 -5.51
C THR A 76 -13.39 -17.80 -6.66
N PRO A 77 -13.22 -18.58 -7.73
CA PRO A 77 -14.15 -18.62 -8.86
C PRO A 77 -15.56 -18.99 -8.41
N LYS A 78 -16.55 -18.55 -9.18
CA LYS A 78 -17.93 -18.97 -8.94
C LYS A 78 -18.08 -20.48 -9.22
N PRO A 79 -19.08 -21.16 -8.61
CA PRO A 79 -19.26 -22.60 -8.78
C PRO A 79 -19.42 -23.07 -10.25
N ASP A 80 -19.85 -22.19 -11.14
CA ASP A 80 -20.07 -22.42 -12.56
C ASP A 80 -18.86 -22.06 -13.45
N GLU A 81 -17.79 -21.51 -12.89
CA GLU A 81 -16.56 -21.16 -13.59
C GLU A 81 -15.56 -22.32 -13.55
N THR A 82 -14.83 -22.55 -14.65
CA THR A 82 -13.81 -23.61 -14.75
C THR A 82 -12.44 -23.18 -14.21
N ALA A 83 -12.29 -21.91 -13.84
CA ALA A 83 -11.06 -21.37 -13.28
C ALA A 83 -10.74 -22.03 -11.93
N ARG A 84 -9.44 -22.11 -11.59
CA ARG A 84 -9.00 -22.53 -10.26
C ARG A 84 -8.87 -21.32 -9.35
N PRO A 85 -9.08 -21.47 -8.02
CA PRO A 85 -8.70 -20.44 -7.06
C PRO A 85 -7.23 -20.04 -7.24
N HIS A 86 -6.98 -18.74 -7.18
CA HIS A 86 -5.65 -18.16 -7.35
C HIS A 86 -5.47 -16.93 -6.45
N GLY A 87 -4.22 -16.52 -6.22
CA GLY A 87 -3.91 -15.34 -5.43
C GLY A 87 -3.87 -14.07 -6.30
N PHE A 88 -4.30 -12.95 -5.72
CA PHE A 88 -4.12 -11.62 -6.28
C PHE A 88 -3.48 -10.73 -5.20
N PRO A 89 -2.14 -10.66 -5.14
CA PRO A 89 -1.46 -9.77 -4.20
C PRO A 89 -1.56 -8.32 -4.66
N VAL A 90 -1.68 -7.40 -3.71
CA VAL A 90 -1.61 -5.95 -3.93
C VAL A 90 -0.55 -5.39 -3.00
N HIS A 91 0.63 -5.15 -3.54
CA HIS A 91 1.78 -4.63 -2.79
C HIS A 91 2.14 -3.25 -3.34
N LEU A 92 1.97 -2.23 -2.50
CA LEU A 92 2.34 -0.85 -2.82
C LEU A 92 3.70 -0.51 -2.23
N GLY A 93 4.60 0.04 -3.03
CA GLY A 93 5.90 0.56 -2.61
C GLY A 93 6.58 1.33 -3.74
N SER A 94 7.75 1.89 -3.47
CA SER A 94 8.49 2.66 -4.49
C SER A 94 8.98 1.77 -5.64
N THR A 95 8.93 2.28 -6.87
CA THR A 95 9.44 1.65 -8.08
C THR A 95 10.24 2.64 -8.93
N GLY A 96 10.99 2.14 -9.93
CA GLY A 96 11.90 2.98 -10.70
C GLY A 96 13.08 3.53 -9.86
N CYS A 97 13.54 2.75 -8.89
CA CYS A 97 14.68 3.07 -8.04
C CYS A 97 15.98 2.58 -8.69
N GLU A 98 16.93 3.49 -8.94
CA GLU A 98 18.21 3.14 -9.59
C GLU A 98 19.34 2.92 -8.58
N SER A 99 20.00 1.76 -8.67
CA SER A 99 21.14 1.38 -7.84
C SER A 99 22.04 0.40 -8.61
N VAL A 100 23.22 0.10 -8.08
CA VAL A 100 24.17 -0.85 -8.72
C VAL A 100 23.62 -2.28 -8.70
N SER A 101 22.84 -2.65 -7.68
CA SER A 101 22.25 -3.97 -7.53
C SER A 101 21.01 -3.91 -6.63
N ALA A 102 20.13 -4.92 -6.70
CA ALA A 102 18.94 -5.00 -5.84
C ALA A 102 19.27 -4.96 -4.33
N THR A 103 20.49 -5.35 -3.96
CA THR A 103 20.99 -5.38 -2.57
C THR A 103 21.68 -4.08 -2.13
N GLU A 104 21.65 -3.04 -2.95
CA GLU A 104 22.18 -1.73 -2.62
C GLU A 104 21.07 -0.67 -2.61
N ALA A 105 21.15 0.26 -1.66
CA ALA A 105 20.23 1.39 -1.60
C ALA A 105 20.47 2.36 -2.77
N PRO A 106 19.41 2.90 -3.40
CA PRO A 106 19.56 3.97 -4.38
C PRO A 106 20.13 5.22 -3.71
N ARG A 107 20.86 6.04 -4.48
CA ARG A 107 21.41 7.32 -3.99
C ARG A 107 20.53 8.53 -4.28
N LYS A 108 19.47 8.32 -5.06
CA LYS A 108 18.51 9.35 -5.49
C LYS A 108 17.10 8.80 -5.32
N GLU A 109 16.13 9.70 -5.20
CA GLU A 109 14.72 9.34 -5.15
C GLU A 109 14.32 8.50 -6.36
N CYS A 110 13.46 7.52 -6.11
CA CYS A 110 12.89 6.69 -7.16
C CYS A 110 11.98 7.53 -8.06
N SER A 111 11.90 7.20 -9.35
CA SER A 111 11.03 7.93 -10.28
C SER A 111 9.54 7.80 -9.93
N ALA A 112 9.16 6.68 -9.30
CA ALA A 112 7.83 6.45 -8.76
C ALA A 112 7.94 6.16 -7.25
N PRO A 113 7.98 7.21 -6.40
CA PRO A 113 8.09 7.01 -4.96
C PRO A 113 6.81 6.41 -4.37
N ASN A 114 5.67 6.51 -5.05
CA ASN A 114 4.37 5.89 -4.71
C ASN A 114 3.87 6.21 -3.28
N LEU A 115 4.04 7.48 -2.88
CA LEU A 115 3.59 7.99 -1.59
C LEU A 115 2.12 8.43 -1.66
N VAL A 116 1.24 7.70 -0.99
CA VAL A 116 -0.19 8.02 -0.99
C VAL A 116 -0.46 9.19 -0.03
N THR A 117 -0.98 10.29 -0.55
CA THR A 117 -1.46 11.39 0.29
C THR A 117 -2.93 11.21 0.63
N VAL A 118 -3.24 11.09 1.92
CA VAL A 118 -4.61 11.04 2.44
C VAL A 118 -4.95 12.40 3.04
N THR A 119 -6.02 13.03 2.55
CA THR A 119 -6.58 14.25 3.14
C THR A 119 -8.05 14.02 3.47
N LEU A 120 -8.42 14.16 4.74
CA LEU A 120 -9.78 14.03 5.24
C LEU A 120 -10.21 15.37 5.85
N PRO A 121 -10.88 16.24 5.07
CA PRO A 121 -11.43 17.48 5.61
C PRO A 121 -12.61 17.17 6.54
N ASN A 122 -12.89 18.10 7.46
CA ASN A 122 -13.95 17.99 8.47
C ASN A 122 -13.85 16.73 9.34
N PHE A 123 -12.63 16.25 9.59
CA PHE A 123 -12.37 15.10 10.44
C PHE A 123 -12.18 15.52 11.90
N ASP A 124 -13.02 15.00 12.80
CA ASP A 124 -12.88 15.16 14.24
C ASP A 124 -12.30 13.88 14.87
N PRO A 125 -11.01 13.88 15.27
CA PRO A 125 -10.39 12.70 15.85
C PRO A 125 -10.91 12.30 17.24
N SER A 126 -11.75 13.14 17.87
CA SER A 126 -12.43 12.79 19.12
C SER A 126 -13.72 12.00 18.89
N GLN A 127 -14.30 12.08 17.69
CA GLN A 127 -15.57 11.44 17.33
C GLN A 127 -15.40 10.38 16.23
N GLN A 128 -14.31 10.42 15.46
CA GLN A 128 -14.14 9.63 14.25
C GLN A 128 -12.83 8.84 14.24
N THR A 129 -12.86 7.78 13.45
CA THR A 129 -11.72 6.91 13.15
C THR A 129 -11.45 6.93 11.65
N VAL A 130 -10.18 6.85 11.28
CA VAL A 130 -9.81 6.63 9.87
C VAL A 130 -9.93 5.14 9.58
N LYS A 131 -10.75 4.80 8.58
CA LYS A 131 -10.93 3.42 8.12
C LYS A 131 -10.41 3.26 6.70
N LEU A 132 -9.78 2.12 6.43
CA LEU A 132 -9.44 1.66 5.10
C LEU A 132 -10.56 0.75 4.57
N ASP A 133 -11.12 1.10 3.41
CA ASP A 133 -12.13 0.32 2.72
C ASP A 133 -11.47 -0.64 1.73
N ILE A 134 -11.31 -1.90 2.16
CA ILE A 134 -10.69 -2.94 1.33
C ILE A 134 -11.53 -3.25 0.07
N ARG A 135 -12.86 -3.09 0.11
CA ARG A 135 -13.69 -3.30 -1.09
C ARG A 135 -13.41 -2.24 -2.13
N GLN A 136 -13.21 -0.99 -1.69
CA GLN A 136 -12.89 0.11 -2.58
C GLN A 136 -11.54 -0.06 -3.29
N ILE A 137 -10.56 -0.72 -2.65
CA ILE A 137 -9.24 -0.97 -3.24
C ILE A 137 -9.36 -1.77 -4.55
N LEU A 138 -10.19 -2.80 -4.58
CA LEU A 138 -10.35 -3.71 -5.71
C LEU A 138 -11.55 -3.36 -6.61
N ALA A 139 -12.25 -2.25 -6.35
CA ALA A 139 -13.55 -1.96 -6.98
C ALA A 139 -13.50 -1.79 -8.50
N THR A 140 -12.33 -1.42 -9.04
CA THR A 140 -12.12 -1.15 -10.47
C THR A 140 -11.01 -2.02 -11.08
N SER A 141 -10.54 -3.04 -10.36
CA SER A 141 -9.56 -4.01 -10.86
C SER A 141 -10.25 -5.32 -11.24
N ASP A 142 -9.92 -5.86 -12.41
CA ASP A 142 -10.25 -7.24 -12.73
C ASP A 142 -9.27 -8.17 -12.01
N VAL A 143 -9.73 -8.82 -10.95
CA VAL A 143 -8.92 -9.76 -10.17
C VAL A 143 -9.01 -11.20 -10.71
N SER A 144 -9.80 -11.44 -11.74
CA SER A 144 -10.00 -12.78 -12.31
C SER A 144 -8.94 -13.18 -13.32
N THR A 145 -8.21 -12.20 -13.84
CA THR A 145 -7.15 -12.37 -14.82
C THR A 145 -5.88 -11.64 -14.37
N ASN A 146 -4.75 -12.03 -14.95
CA ASN A 146 -3.48 -11.36 -14.77
C ASN A 146 -3.00 -10.88 -16.13
N GLN A 147 -2.40 -9.70 -16.19
CA GLN A 147 -1.73 -9.25 -17.40
C GLN A 147 -0.65 -10.27 -17.81
N PRO A 148 -0.58 -10.64 -19.10
CA PRO A 148 0.46 -11.55 -19.56
C PRO A 148 1.87 -10.95 -19.39
N LYS A 149 2.80 -11.79 -18.91
CA LYS A 149 4.22 -11.45 -18.72
C LYS A 149 4.48 -10.38 -17.66
N THR A 150 3.57 -10.17 -16.72
CA THR A 150 3.80 -9.37 -15.51
C THR A 150 3.81 -10.25 -14.27
N ALA A 151 4.08 -9.65 -13.11
CA ALA A 151 3.95 -10.34 -11.84
C ALA A 151 2.48 -10.67 -11.55
N PRO A 152 2.18 -11.62 -10.65
CA PRO A 152 0.82 -11.83 -10.18
C PRO A 152 0.26 -10.59 -9.48
N GLY A 153 -0.96 -10.19 -9.81
CA GLY A 153 -1.66 -9.07 -9.19
C GLY A 153 -0.94 -7.73 -9.39
N CYS A 154 -1.00 -6.85 -8.38
CA CYS A 154 -0.33 -5.56 -8.44
C CYS A 154 0.93 -5.50 -7.57
N MET A 155 2.08 -5.28 -8.20
CA MET A 155 3.39 -5.10 -7.55
C MET A 155 3.99 -3.70 -7.74
N SER A 156 3.15 -2.67 -7.90
CA SER A 156 3.55 -1.26 -8.15
C SER A 156 4.29 -0.97 -9.45
N ASP A 157 4.30 -1.92 -10.39
CA ASP A 157 4.86 -1.71 -11.71
C ASP A 157 3.98 -0.73 -12.51
N PRO A 158 4.52 0.40 -13.02
CA PRO A 158 3.74 1.39 -13.76
C PRO A 158 3.24 0.91 -15.14
N ASP A 159 3.77 -0.21 -15.65
CA ASP A 159 3.37 -0.80 -16.94
C ASP A 159 2.42 -2.01 -16.78
N ASP A 160 2.15 -2.42 -15.55
CA ASP A 160 1.24 -3.52 -15.22
C ASP A 160 -0.19 -3.02 -15.01
N GLN A 161 -1.08 -3.30 -15.96
CA GLN A 161 -2.48 -2.87 -15.92
C GLN A 161 -3.25 -3.45 -14.74
N ASP A 162 -2.79 -4.53 -14.11
CA ASP A 162 -3.38 -5.06 -12.87
C ASP A 162 -3.26 -4.04 -11.72
N CYS A 163 -2.27 -3.15 -11.77
CA CYS A 163 -2.09 -2.04 -10.83
C CYS A 163 -2.95 -0.81 -11.11
N LYS A 164 -3.50 -0.63 -12.32
CA LYS A 164 -4.16 0.62 -12.72
C LYS A 164 -5.32 1.01 -11.79
N GLY A 165 -6.24 0.08 -11.55
CA GLY A 165 -7.39 0.31 -10.67
C GLY A 165 -6.97 0.56 -9.22
N ILE A 166 -5.95 -0.17 -8.75
CA ILE A 166 -5.38 -0.02 -7.41
C ILE A 166 -4.79 1.39 -7.24
N PHE A 167 -3.94 1.82 -8.17
CA PHE A 167 -3.29 3.13 -8.12
C PHE A 167 -4.31 4.26 -8.13
N GLN A 168 -5.34 4.16 -8.98
CA GLN A 168 -6.45 5.12 -8.98
C GLN A 168 -7.19 5.15 -7.63
N ALA A 169 -7.46 3.98 -7.03
CA ALA A 169 -8.13 3.91 -5.73
C ALA A 169 -7.32 4.59 -4.62
N PHE A 170 -5.99 4.43 -4.66
CA PHE A 170 -5.04 5.08 -3.77
C PHE A 170 -4.64 6.51 -4.18
N GLY A 171 -5.16 7.04 -5.29
CA GLY A 171 -4.83 8.37 -5.78
C GLY A 171 -3.35 8.54 -6.17
N LEU A 172 -2.73 7.47 -6.66
CA LEU A 172 -1.37 7.45 -7.19
C LEU A 172 -1.39 7.59 -8.73
N PRO A 173 -0.38 8.24 -9.33
CA PRO A 173 -0.25 8.32 -10.78
C PRO A 173 0.10 6.93 -11.34
N PHE A 174 -0.56 6.52 -12.43
CA PHE A 174 -0.26 5.26 -13.10
C PHE A 174 0.20 5.49 -14.56
N GLY A 175 1.27 4.80 -14.98
CA GLY A 175 1.90 5.01 -16.28
C GLY A 175 2.36 6.46 -16.48
N SER A 176 1.84 7.13 -17.51
CA SER A 176 2.17 8.53 -17.83
C SER A 176 1.23 9.57 -17.20
N GLU A 177 0.33 9.16 -16.31
CA GLU A 177 -0.58 10.07 -15.61
C GLU A 177 0.20 11.02 -14.69
N THR A 178 -0.13 12.32 -14.74
CA THR A 178 0.54 13.36 -13.93
C THR A 178 -0.37 13.98 -12.89
N SER A 179 -1.67 13.72 -12.95
CA SER A 179 -2.67 14.32 -12.06
C SER A 179 -3.75 13.30 -11.68
N PRO A 180 -3.43 12.30 -10.83
CA PRO A 180 -4.40 11.33 -10.35
C PRO A 180 -5.49 12.00 -9.50
N PRO A 181 -6.68 11.38 -9.40
CA PRO A 181 -7.70 11.81 -8.46
C PRO A 181 -7.21 11.64 -7.01
N ALA A 182 -7.87 12.29 -6.06
CA ALA A 182 -7.62 12.00 -4.65
C ALA A 182 -7.97 10.55 -4.32
N GLN A 183 -7.22 9.96 -3.38
CA GLN A 183 -7.49 8.62 -2.86
C GLN A 183 -8.95 8.47 -2.38
N SER A 184 -9.54 7.29 -2.59
CA SER A 184 -10.95 7.01 -2.23
C SER A 184 -11.13 5.91 -1.17
N VAL A 185 -10.03 5.30 -0.74
CA VAL A 185 -9.98 4.08 0.10
C VAL A 185 -9.94 4.40 1.60
N PHE A 186 -9.38 5.53 2.02
CA PHE A 186 -9.39 6.02 3.40
C PHE A 186 -10.53 7.01 3.62
N ARG A 187 -11.30 6.81 4.69
CA ARG A 187 -12.44 7.67 5.06
C ARG A 187 -12.51 7.86 6.57
N GLY A 188 -12.97 9.03 7.01
CA GLY A 188 -13.37 9.25 8.41
C GLY A 188 -14.75 8.69 8.68
N ARG A 189 -14.91 7.89 9.73
CA ARG A 189 -16.20 7.38 10.22
C ARG A 189 -16.31 7.46 11.73
#